data_AF-A0A5N6RDL5-F1
#
_entry.id   AF-A0A5N6RDL5-F1
#
_cell.length_a   1.000
_cell.length_b   1.000
_cell.length_c   1.000
_cell.angle_alpha   90.00
_cell.angle_beta   90.00
_cell.angle_gamma   90.00
#
_symmetry.space_group_name_H-M   'P 1'
#
loop_
_entity.id
_entity.type
_entity.pdbx_description
1 polymer ?
#
loop_
_entity_poly.entity_id
_entity_poly.type
_entity_poly.pdbx_seq_one_letter_code
_entity_poly.pdbx_strand_id
1 'polypeptide(L)'
;MAAVTSFFSVPSHCSERKAIVSSARTLAANSEGFRFRTSFSCHFVGVRTSPSPSSSRVVIHCMSASTEPATVAETKLNFLKAYRRPIPNVYNNVLQELIVQQHLMRYKSTYRYDPVFALGFVTVYDQLMEGYPSDEDRDAIFQAYIKALKEDPVQYRTDAQKLEEWARAQTASSLVEFPTREGEVEGILKDIAERAGGKGSFSYSRFFAVGLFRLLELANATEPTILEKLCAALNVNKRSVDRDLDVYRNLLSKLVQAKELLKEYVDREKKKIVERAEEAQKASEAVRKCLGEYSMQATADFVLLPPIANDPL
;
A
#
# COMPACT_ATOMS: atom_id res chain seq x y z
N MET A 1 -0.68 22.38 -16.21
CA MET A 1 -1.95 23.01 -15.81
C MET A 1 -3.09 22.01 -16.05
N ALA A 2 -3.47 21.27 -15.02
CA ALA A 2 -4.77 20.62 -14.88
C ALA A 2 -4.86 20.13 -13.42
N ALA A 3 -5.51 20.94 -12.56
CA ALA A 3 -5.79 20.58 -11.18
C ALA A 3 -6.99 19.64 -11.17
N VAL A 4 -6.82 18.42 -10.68
CA VAL A 4 -7.93 17.51 -10.39
C VAL A 4 -8.52 17.96 -9.05
N THR A 5 -9.58 18.76 -9.13
CA THR A 5 -10.33 19.21 -7.97
C THR A 5 -11.15 18.06 -7.40
N SER A 6 -10.78 17.60 -6.21
CA SER A 6 -11.55 16.68 -5.37
C SER A 6 -12.81 17.38 -4.86
N PHE A 7 -13.99 16.85 -5.22
CA PHE A 7 -15.27 17.26 -4.65
C PHE A 7 -16.05 16.01 -4.25
N PHE A 8 -15.93 15.62 -2.98
CA PHE A 8 -16.89 14.73 -2.33
C PHE A 8 -17.77 15.56 -1.40
N SER A 9 -18.94 15.96 -1.89
CA SER A 9 -19.99 16.58 -1.08
C SER A 9 -20.78 15.50 -0.35
N VAL A 10 -20.84 15.59 0.98
CA VAL A 10 -21.58 14.69 1.86
C VAL A 10 -23.00 15.20 2.07
N PRO A 11 -24.07 14.43 1.77
CA PRO A 11 -25.38 14.67 2.34
C PRO A 11 -25.46 13.96 3.69
N SER A 12 -25.65 14.75 4.74
CA SER A 12 -26.08 14.28 6.04
C SER A 12 -27.49 13.69 5.94
N HIS A 13 -27.68 12.48 6.45
CA HIS A 13 -29.02 12.01 6.78
C HIS A 13 -29.08 11.44 8.20
N CYS A 14 -30.07 11.97 8.90
CA CYS A 14 -30.50 11.68 10.24
C CYS A 14 -31.20 10.30 10.31
N SER A 15 -30.93 9.51 11.34
CA SER A 15 -31.91 8.54 11.87
C SER A 15 -31.57 8.08 13.28
N GLU A 16 -32.44 8.52 14.19
CA GLU A 16 -33.16 7.77 15.22
C GLU A 16 -32.46 6.62 15.97
N ARG A 17 -32.31 6.87 17.28
CA ARG A 17 -32.04 5.88 18.33
C ARG A 17 -33.17 4.85 18.43
N LYS A 18 -32.84 3.56 18.41
CA LYS A 18 -33.57 2.51 19.15
C LYS A 18 -32.61 1.51 19.79
N ALA A 19 -32.95 1.13 21.01
CA ALA A 19 -32.11 0.50 22.02
C ALA A 19 -31.76 -0.97 21.73
N ILE A 20 -30.55 -1.37 22.13
CA ILE A 20 -30.11 -2.77 22.22
C ILE A 20 -30.32 -3.24 23.66
N VAL A 21 -31.18 -4.24 23.83
CA VAL A 21 -31.35 -4.98 25.08
C VAL A 21 -30.31 -6.10 25.11
N SER A 22 -29.52 -6.12 26.18
CA SER A 22 -28.58 -7.17 26.52
C SER A 22 -29.32 -8.39 27.10
N SER A 23 -28.96 -9.59 26.70
CA SER A 23 -29.33 -10.80 27.46
C SER A 23 -28.17 -11.79 27.47
N ALA A 24 -27.59 -11.94 28.66
CA ALA A 24 -26.66 -12.99 29.01
C ALA A 24 -27.41 -14.24 29.46
N ARG A 25 -26.95 -15.44 29.06
CA ARG A 25 -27.04 -16.67 29.86
C ARG A 25 -26.12 -17.78 29.32
N THR A 26 -25.01 -17.96 30.04
CA THR A 26 -24.51 -19.19 30.71
C THR A 26 -24.54 -20.56 30.00
N LEU A 27 -23.32 -21.09 29.82
CA LEU A 27 -22.79 -22.47 29.96
C LEU A 27 -23.71 -23.69 29.82
N ALA A 28 -23.32 -24.60 28.92
CA ALA A 28 -23.32 -26.03 29.17
C ALA A 28 -22.20 -26.72 28.35
N ALA A 29 -21.35 -27.45 29.05
CA ALA A 29 -20.36 -28.36 28.48
C ALA A 29 -21.04 -29.66 28.06
N ASN A 30 -20.61 -30.25 26.95
CA ASN A 30 -20.74 -31.69 26.71
C ASN A 30 -19.59 -32.15 25.79
N SER A 31 -18.74 -33.01 26.35
CA SER A 31 -17.66 -33.70 25.68
C SER A 31 -18.14 -35.07 25.23
N GLU A 32 -18.08 -35.38 23.93
CA GLU A 32 -18.06 -36.77 23.45
C GLU A 32 -17.03 -36.93 22.34
N GLY A 33 -16.16 -37.91 22.54
CA GLY A 33 -14.97 -38.15 21.73
C GLY A 33 -15.27 -38.90 20.45
N PHE A 34 -14.70 -38.42 19.35
CA PHE A 34 -14.60 -39.18 18.12
C PHE A 34 -13.16 -39.64 17.88
N ARG A 35 -12.98 -40.96 17.98
CA ARG A 35 -11.75 -41.70 17.69
C ARG A 35 -11.44 -41.62 16.20
N PHE A 36 -10.29 -41.08 15.83
CA PHE A 36 -9.71 -41.27 14.49
C PHE A 36 -9.05 -42.65 14.40
N ARG A 37 -9.58 -43.51 13.52
CA ARG A 37 -8.89 -44.72 13.04
C ARG A 37 -7.98 -44.32 11.88
N THR A 38 -6.68 -44.30 12.09
CA THR A 38 -5.68 -44.34 11.02
C THR A 38 -5.16 -45.77 10.91
N SER A 39 -5.49 -46.43 9.80
CA SER A 39 -4.87 -47.71 9.42
C SER A 39 -3.63 -47.39 8.62
N PHE A 40 -2.45 -47.57 9.24
CA PHE A 40 -1.19 -47.66 8.52
C PHE A 40 -0.70 -49.11 8.64
N SER A 41 -0.72 -49.82 7.52
CA SER A 41 -0.08 -51.13 7.39
C SER A 41 1.40 -50.90 7.10
N CYS A 42 2.26 -51.28 8.05
CA CYS A 42 3.70 -51.33 7.86
C CYS A 42 4.11 -52.81 7.89
N HIS A 43 4.53 -53.34 6.74
CA HIS A 43 5.16 -54.67 6.69
C HIS A 43 6.47 -54.64 7.48
N PHE A 44 6.52 -55.40 8.57
CA PHE A 44 7.71 -55.58 9.39
C PHE A 44 8.57 -56.70 8.77
N VAL A 45 9.63 -56.33 8.04
CA VAL A 45 10.71 -57.26 7.69
C VAL A 45 11.82 -57.04 8.71
N GLY A 46 12.04 -58.04 9.56
CA GLY A 46 13.08 -58.01 10.58
C GLY A 46 14.47 -58.14 9.98
N VAL A 47 15.41 -57.33 10.46
CA VAL A 47 16.85 -57.52 10.25
C VAL A 47 17.56 -57.40 11.60
N ARG A 48 18.37 -58.41 11.89
CA ARG A 48 19.19 -58.58 13.08
C ARG A 48 20.17 -57.43 13.28
N THR A 49 20.38 -57.08 14.54
CA THR A 49 21.39 -56.14 15.01
C THR A 49 22.79 -56.76 14.98
N SER A 50 23.78 -55.97 14.58
CA SER A 50 25.21 -56.17 14.88
C SER A 50 25.82 -54.77 15.07
N PRO A 51 26.62 -54.51 16.12
CA PRO A 51 27.09 -53.17 16.41
C PRO A 51 28.48 -52.93 15.81
N SER A 52 28.64 -51.84 15.06
CA SER A 52 29.93 -51.16 14.91
C SER A 52 29.76 -49.72 14.40
N PRO A 53 30.68 -48.81 14.74
CA PRO A 53 30.40 -47.38 14.79
C PRO A 53 30.88 -46.66 13.53
N SER A 54 29.96 -46.12 12.76
CA SER A 54 30.26 -45.03 11.84
C SER A 54 28.99 -44.23 11.60
N SER A 55 28.86 -43.13 12.34
CA SER A 55 27.73 -42.22 12.27
C SER A 55 27.82 -41.40 10.98
N SER A 56 27.47 -42.02 9.86
CA SER A 56 27.12 -41.28 8.65
C SER A 56 25.66 -40.87 8.79
N ARG A 57 25.44 -39.61 9.20
CA ARG A 57 24.10 -39.01 9.24
C ARG A 57 23.56 -38.96 7.81
N VAL A 58 22.73 -39.92 7.44
CA VAL A 58 21.94 -39.86 6.20
C VAL A 58 20.91 -38.75 6.40
N VAL A 59 21.24 -37.55 5.94
CA VAL A 59 20.29 -36.45 5.81
C VAL A 59 19.47 -36.73 4.55
N ILE A 60 18.25 -37.22 4.73
CA ILE A 60 17.27 -37.32 3.65
C ILE A 60 16.86 -35.89 3.30
N HIS A 61 17.50 -35.31 2.29
CA HIS A 61 17.08 -34.04 1.71
C HIS A 61 15.95 -34.33 0.72
N CYS A 62 14.71 -34.24 1.19
CA CYS A 62 13.55 -34.18 0.30
C CYS A 62 13.64 -32.87 -0.50
N MET A 63 14.25 -32.90 -1.68
CA MET A 63 14.09 -31.82 -2.66
C MET A 63 12.74 -32.01 -3.33
N SER A 64 11.69 -31.42 -2.76
CA SER A 64 10.50 -31.12 -3.54
C SER A 64 10.87 -29.98 -4.49
N ALA A 65 11.16 -30.31 -5.75
CA ALA A 65 11.24 -29.34 -6.84
C ALA A 65 9.84 -28.85 -7.25
N SER A 66 8.97 -28.61 -6.27
CA SER A 66 7.78 -27.78 -6.42
C SER A 66 8.17 -26.41 -5.93
N THR A 67 8.13 -25.41 -6.80
CA THR A 67 8.31 -24.01 -6.41
C THR A 67 7.25 -23.68 -5.37
N GLU A 68 7.60 -23.79 -4.08
CA GLU A 68 6.73 -23.41 -2.97
C GLU A 68 6.23 -21.98 -3.25
N PRO A 69 4.92 -21.72 -3.10
CA PRO A 69 4.39 -20.37 -3.27
C PRO A 69 5.14 -19.45 -2.31
N ALA A 70 5.56 -18.29 -2.82
CA ALA A 70 6.37 -17.36 -2.03
C ALA A 70 5.64 -17.03 -0.73
N THR A 71 6.37 -16.82 0.36
CA THR A 71 5.74 -16.39 1.62
C THR A 71 5.55 -14.88 1.65
N VAL A 72 4.63 -14.39 2.49
CA VAL A 72 4.44 -12.95 2.73
C VAL A 72 5.76 -12.29 3.15
N ALA A 73 6.54 -12.97 3.99
CA ALA A 73 7.84 -12.49 4.46
C ALA A 73 8.84 -12.33 3.31
N GLU A 74 8.87 -13.29 2.37
CA GLU A 74 9.71 -13.21 1.17
C GLU A 74 9.29 -12.05 0.26
N THR A 75 7.99 -11.85 0.02
CA THR A 75 7.53 -10.70 -0.77
C THR A 75 7.92 -9.37 -0.12
N LYS A 76 7.73 -9.21 1.19
CA LYS A 76 8.16 -8.01 1.92
C LYS A 76 9.67 -7.80 1.83
N LEU A 77 10.45 -8.88 1.99
CA LEU A 77 11.90 -8.83 1.85
C LEU A 77 12.32 -8.43 0.43
N ASN A 78 11.66 -8.95 -0.59
CA ASN A 78 11.93 -8.61 -1.99
C ASN A 78 11.65 -7.13 -2.26
N PHE A 79 10.57 -6.58 -1.70
CA PHE A 79 10.27 -5.15 -1.79
C PHE A 79 11.38 -4.30 -1.17
N LEU A 80 11.80 -4.61 0.06
CA LEU A 80 12.87 -3.87 0.76
C LEU A 80 14.25 -4.02 0.09
N LYS A 81 14.49 -5.14 -0.61
CA LYS A 81 15.70 -5.35 -1.42
C LYS A 81 15.67 -4.51 -2.69
N ALA A 82 14.51 -4.39 -3.32
CA ALA A 82 14.30 -3.65 -4.56
C ALA A 82 14.29 -2.13 -4.33
N TYR A 83 13.73 -1.66 -3.22
CA TYR A 83 13.72 -0.24 -2.83
C TYR A 83 14.39 -0.05 -1.46
N ARG A 84 15.63 0.47 -1.46
CA ARG A 84 16.47 0.58 -0.25
C ARG A 84 16.44 1.95 0.43
N ARG A 85 15.81 2.95 -0.21
CA ARG A 85 15.70 4.30 0.36
C ARG A 85 14.67 4.29 1.50
N PRO A 86 14.82 5.13 2.53
CA PRO A 86 13.83 5.22 3.60
C PRO A 86 12.49 5.75 3.06
N ILE A 87 11.40 5.08 3.41
CA ILE A 87 10.03 5.53 3.12
C ILE A 87 9.47 6.16 4.41
N PRO A 88 8.90 7.38 4.37
CA PRO A 88 8.27 7.97 5.56
C PRO A 88 7.20 7.03 6.15
N ASN A 89 7.20 6.90 7.48
CA ASN A 89 6.42 5.88 8.19
C ASN A 89 4.92 5.87 7.84
N VAL A 90 4.34 7.05 7.58
CA VAL A 90 2.92 7.18 7.22
C VAL A 90 2.57 6.44 5.93
N TYR A 91 3.45 6.47 4.92
CA TYR A 91 3.27 5.70 3.68
C TYR A 91 3.68 4.24 3.89
N ASN A 92 4.81 4.00 4.58
CA ASN A 92 5.36 2.65 4.72
C ASN A 92 4.39 1.68 5.41
N ASN A 93 3.71 2.10 6.48
CA ASN A 93 2.75 1.22 7.18
C ASN A 93 1.65 0.71 6.24
N VAL A 94 1.08 1.62 5.45
CA VAL A 94 -0.02 1.30 4.53
C VAL A 94 0.49 0.49 3.35
N LEU A 95 1.67 0.82 2.80
CA LEU A 95 2.30 0.03 1.74
C LEU A 95 2.55 -1.42 2.19
N GLN A 96 3.07 -1.62 3.40
CA GLN A 96 3.32 -2.96 3.93
C GLN A 96 2.03 -3.76 4.15
N GLU A 97 0.95 -3.13 4.60
CA GLU A 97 -0.38 -3.75 4.67
C GLU A 97 -0.91 -4.11 3.27
N LEU A 98 -0.76 -3.19 2.32
CA LEU A 98 -1.18 -3.39 0.93
C LEU A 98 -0.44 -4.58 0.30
N ILE A 99 0.89 -4.68 0.52
CA ILE A 99 1.71 -5.82 0.05
C ILE A 99 1.16 -7.13 0.57
N VAL A 100 0.80 -7.20 1.85
CA VAL A 100 0.22 -8.43 2.44
C VAL A 100 -1.10 -8.78 1.77
N GLN A 101 -2.00 -7.80 1.60
CA GLN A 101 -3.30 -8.03 0.99
C GLN A 101 -3.17 -8.52 -0.45
N GLN A 102 -2.33 -7.86 -1.26
CA GLN A 102 -2.13 -8.27 -2.64
C GLN A 102 -1.39 -9.60 -2.74
N HIS A 103 -0.44 -9.89 -1.84
CA HIS A 103 0.22 -11.20 -1.80
C HIS A 103 -0.78 -12.34 -1.60
N LEU A 104 -1.65 -12.24 -0.60
CA LEU A 104 -2.67 -13.28 -0.33
C LEU A 104 -3.61 -13.50 -1.51
N MET A 105 -3.88 -12.43 -2.27
CA MET A 105 -4.69 -12.47 -3.48
C MET A 105 -3.92 -13.09 -4.66
N ARG A 106 -2.65 -12.69 -4.85
CA ARG A 106 -1.79 -13.11 -5.96
C ARG A 106 -1.42 -14.59 -5.94
N TYR A 107 -1.24 -15.16 -4.76
CA TYR A 107 -0.87 -16.56 -4.58
C TYR A 107 -2.08 -17.46 -4.29
N LYS A 108 -3.30 -16.92 -4.38
CA LYS A 108 -4.52 -17.74 -4.38
C LYS A 108 -4.53 -18.64 -5.62
N SER A 109 -4.91 -19.91 -5.47
CA SER A 109 -4.97 -20.88 -6.57
C SER A 109 -5.87 -20.43 -7.73
N THR A 110 -6.85 -19.58 -7.44
CA THR A 110 -7.83 -19.08 -8.40
C THR A 110 -7.40 -17.77 -9.06
N TYR A 111 -6.23 -17.24 -8.70
CA TYR A 111 -5.75 -15.95 -9.19
C TYR A 111 -5.52 -15.98 -10.70
N ARG A 112 -6.05 -14.97 -11.36
CA ARG A 112 -5.75 -14.64 -12.76
C ARG A 112 -5.67 -13.13 -12.84
N TYR A 113 -4.60 -12.63 -13.45
CA TYR A 113 -4.43 -11.20 -13.71
C TYR A 113 -5.62 -10.65 -14.50
N ASP A 114 -5.98 -9.42 -14.18
CA ASP A 114 -7.16 -8.76 -14.71
C ASP A 114 -6.90 -7.25 -14.90
N PRO A 115 -7.15 -6.68 -16.09
CA PRO A 115 -6.95 -5.24 -16.31
C PRO A 115 -7.81 -4.33 -15.43
N VAL A 116 -9.04 -4.76 -15.07
CA VAL A 116 -9.90 -3.98 -14.14
C VAL A 116 -9.32 -4.02 -12.73
N PHE A 117 -8.76 -5.16 -12.32
CA PHE A 117 -7.98 -5.23 -11.09
C PHE A 117 -6.78 -4.27 -11.11
N ALA A 118 -6.01 -4.25 -12.20
CA ALA A 118 -4.83 -3.42 -12.33
C ALA A 118 -5.20 -1.93 -12.26
N LEU A 119 -6.26 -1.51 -12.97
CA LEU A 119 -6.83 -0.16 -12.86
C LEU A 119 -7.14 0.20 -11.41
N GLY A 120 -7.86 -0.68 -10.70
CA GLY A 120 -8.20 -0.44 -9.31
C GLY A 120 -6.99 -0.35 -8.40
N PHE A 121 -6.00 -1.24 -8.54
CA PHE A 121 -4.76 -1.18 -7.77
C PHE A 121 -3.98 0.11 -8.03
N VAL A 122 -3.78 0.48 -9.30
CA VAL A 122 -3.08 1.71 -9.70
C VAL A 122 -3.78 2.93 -9.11
N THR A 123 -5.12 2.96 -9.16
CA THR A 123 -5.93 4.02 -8.54
C THR A 123 -5.67 4.15 -7.04
N VAL A 124 -5.71 3.01 -6.31
CA VAL A 124 -5.43 3.01 -4.86
C VAL A 124 -4.01 3.46 -4.57
N TYR A 125 -3.04 2.98 -5.35
CA TYR A 125 -1.63 3.32 -5.16
C TYR A 125 -1.38 4.82 -5.38
N ASP A 126 -1.91 5.39 -6.45
CA ASP A 126 -1.69 6.79 -6.78
C ASP A 126 -2.34 7.71 -5.74
N GLN A 127 -3.54 7.38 -5.26
CA GLN A 127 -4.19 8.12 -4.18
C GLN A 127 -3.44 7.96 -2.84
N LEU A 128 -2.94 6.77 -2.54
CA LEU A 128 -2.10 6.54 -1.36
C LEU A 128 -0.84 7.41 -1.41
N MET A 129 -0.16 7.44 -2.55
CA MET A 129 1.12 8.11 -2.75
C MET A 129 1.01 9.58 -3.16
N GLU A 130 -0.21 10.12 -3.27
CA GLU A 130 -0.43 11.54 -3.50
C GLU A 130 0.20 12.37 -2.37
N GLY A 131 1.00 13.38 -2.73
CA GLY A 131 1.74 14.21 -1.78
C GLY A 131 3.05 13.58 -1.28
N TYR A 132 3.49 12.46 -1.87
CA TYR A 132 4.83 11.94 -1.63
C TYR A 132 5.91 12.94 -2.13
N PRO A 133 7.03 13.15 -1.42
CA PRO A 133 7.96 14.25 -1.72
C PRO A 133 8.67 14.21 -3.09
N SER A 134 8.85 13.03 -3.69
CA SER A 134 9.53 12.84 -4.99
C SER A 134 8.69 11.94 -5.88
N ASP A 135 8.39 12.42 -7.09
CA ASP A 135 7.66 11.65 -8.10
C ASP A 135 8.50 10.46 -8.60
N GLU A 136 9.83 10.63 -8.70
CA GLU A 136 10.74 9.56 -9.09
C GLU A 136 10.74 8.42 -8.06
N ASP A 137 10.74 8.76 -6.77
CA ASP A 137 10.63 7.77 -5.70
C ASP A 137 9.26 7.12 -5.69
N ARG A 138 8.17 7.86 -5.95
CA ARG A 138 6.83 7.28 -6.08
C ARG A 138 6.80 6.21 -7.17
N ASP A 139 7.40 6.47 -8.31
CA ASP A 139 7.42 5.51 -9.42
C ASP A 139 8.39 4.34 -9.15
N ALA A 140 9.54 4.60 -8.51
CA ALA A 140 10.47 3.57 -8.10
C ALA A 140 9.86 2.61 -7.06
N ILE A 141 9.10 3.15 -6.09
CA ILE A 141 8.37 2.35 -5.10
C ILE A 141 7.31 1.49 -5.79
N PHE A 142 6.57 2.04 -6.77
CA PHE A 142 5.55 1.29 -7.52
C PHE A 142 6.19 0.11 -8.25
N GLN A 143 7.30 0.36 -8.95
CA GLN A 143 8.02 -0.70 -9.65
C GLN A 143 8.54 -1.76 -8.69
N ALA A 144 9.15 -1.36 -7.56
CA ALA A 144 9.66 -2.29 -6.56
C ALA A 144 8.53 -3.13 -5.94
N TYR A 145 7.38 -2.51 -5.67
CA TYR A 145 6.18 -3.15 -5.14
C TYR A 145 5.69 -4.27 -6.07
N ILE A 146 5.43 -3.95 -7.33
CA ILE A 146 4.86 -4.91 -8.29
C ILE A 146 5.87 -6.03 -8.60
N LYS A 147 7.16 -5.68 -8.76
CA LYS A 147 8.24 -6.66 -8.97
C LYS A 147 8.40 -7.61 -7.77
N ALA A 148 8.18 -7.14 -6.54
CA ALA A 148 8.25 -7.99 -5.35
C ALA A 148 7.18 -9.10 -5.33
N LEU A 149 6.05 -8.87 -6.01
CA LEU A 149 4.98 -9.84 -6.23
C LEU A 149 5.21 -10.73 -7.47
N LYS A 150 6.35 -10.57 -8.16
CA LYS A 150 6.70 -11.25 -9.42
C LYS A 150 5.72 -10.92 -10.56
N GLU A 151 5.33 -9.65 -10.65
CA GLU A 151 4.47 -9.14 -11.70
C GLU A 151 5.14 -7.99 -12.47
N ASP A 152 4.52 -7.57 -13.57
CA ASP A 152 5.06 -6.51 -14.43
C ASP A 152 4.43 -5.14 -14.13
N PRO A 153 5.19 -4.17 -13.57
CA PRO A 153 4.68 -2.82 -13.33
C PRO A 153 4.29 -2.08 -14.61
N VAL A 154 4.93 -2.38 -15.75
CA VAL A 154 4.63 -1.70 -17.02
C VAL A 154 3.25 -2.13 -17.50
N GLN A 155 2.98 -3.43 -17.52
CA GLN A 155 1.66 -3.98 -17.83
C GLN A 155 0.55 -3.33 -16.98
N TYR A 156 0.73 -3.22 -15.66
CA TYR A 156 -0.25 -2.58 -14.78
C TYR A 156 -0.57 -1.14 -15.18
N ARG A 157 0.46 -0.33 -15.47
CA ARG A 157 0.27 1.08 -15.84
C ARG A 157 -0.36 1.22 -17.21
N THR A 158 0.09 0.43 -18.19
CA THR A 158 -0.44 0.46 -19.56
C THR A 158 -1.90 0.00 -19.61
N ASP A 159 -2.24 -1.10 -18.94
CA ASP A 159 -3.62 -1.59 -18.91
C ASP A 159 -4.54 -0.65 -18.15
N ALA A 160 -4.10 -0.09 -17.02
CA ALA A 160 -4.86 0.92 -16.30
C ALA A 160 -5.14 2.15 -17.18
N GLN A 161 -4.10 2.69 -17.84
CA GLN A 161 -4.25 3.84 -18.74
C GLN A 161 -5.22 3.55 -19.89
N LYS A 162 -5.11 2.37 -20.52
CA LYS A 162 -6.02 1.95 -21.60
C LYS A 162 -7.48 1.93 -21.15
N LEU A 163 -7.75 1.36 -19.98
CA LEU A 163 -9.10 1.33 -19.42
C LEU A 163 -9.58 2.74 -19.03
N GLU A 164 -8.70 3.61 -18.53
CA GLU A 164 -9.06 5.00 -18.24
C GLU A 164 -9.45 5.76 -19.50
N GLU A 165 -8.66 5.66 -20.57
CA GLU A 165 -8.91 6.31 -21.85
C GLU A 165 -10.22 5.81 -22.47
N TRP A 166 -10.46 4.50 -22.44
CA TRP A 166 -11.72 3.93 -22.87
C TRP A 166 -12.89 4.47 -22.04
N ALA A 167 -12.80 4.47 -20.70
CA ALA A 167 -13.86 4.92 -19.82
C ALA A 167 -14.23 6.39 -20.03
N ARG A 168 -13.24 7.27 -20.23
CA ARG A 168 -13.46 8.70 -20.53
C ARG A 168 -14.20 8.94 -21.85
N ALA A 169 -14.12 8.00 -22.79
CA ALA A 169 -14.83 8.04 -24.05
C ALA A 169 -16.26 7.45 -23.98
N GLN A 170 -16.66 6.89 -22.83
CA GLN A 170 -17.98 6.27 -22.66
C GLN A 170 -19.00 7.24 -22.05
N THR A 171 -20.26 6.98 -22.37
CA THR A 171 -21.44 7.42 -21.61
C THR A 171 -21.96 6.30 -20.71
N ALA A 172 -22.83 6.63 -19.75
CA ALA A 172 -23.47 5.67 -18.86
C ALA A 172 -24.15 4.48 -19.58
N SER A 173 -24.80 4.71 -20.73
CA SER A 173 -25.43 3.64 -21.52
C SER A 173 -24.38 2.79 -22.24
N SER A 174 -23.45 3.44 -22.93
CA SER A 174 -22.43 2.76 -23.73
C SER A 174 -21.50 1.88 -22.88
N LEU A 175 -21.28 2.27 -21.62
CA LEU A 175 -20.47 1.53 -20.65
C LEU A 175 -21.13 0.23 -20.22
N VAL A 176 -22.46 0.21 -20.00
CA VAL A 176 -23.20 -1.01 -19.63
C VAL A 176 -23.54 -1.89 -20.84
N GLU A 177 -23.55 -1.31 -22.04
CA GLU A 177 -23.75 -1.99 -23.32
C GLU A 177 -22.45 -2.60 -23.89
N PHE A 178 -21.36 -2.65 -23.12
CA PHE A 178 -20.12 -3.32 -23.53
C PHE A 178 -20.31 -4.76 -24.09
N PRO A 179 -21.29 -5.58 -23.65
CA PRO A 179 -21.44 -6.94 -24.19
C PRO A 179 -21.85 -6.99 -25.66
N THR A 180 -22.50 -5.95 -26.19
CA THR A 180 -22.98 -5.90 -27.59
C THR A 180 -22.00 -5.17 -28.51
N ARG A 181 -20.92 -4.62 -27.96
CA ARG A 181 -19.94 -3.80 -28.67
C ARG A 181 -18.65 -4.55 -28.89
N GLU A 182 -17.90 -4.14 -29.91
CA GLU A 182 -16.59 -4.71 -30.22
C GLU A 182 -15.49 -3.69 -29.99
N GLY A 183 -14.39 -4.17 -29.42
CA GLY A 183 -13.23 -3.37 -29.04
C GLY A 183 -12.35 -4.13 -28.07
N GLU A 184 -11.13 -3.65 -27.87
CA GLU A 184 -10.16 -4.33 -27.01
C GLU A 184 -10.63 -4.37 -25.55
N VAL A 185 -11.12 -3.25 -25.03
CA VAL A 185 -11.61 -3.15 -23.63
C VAL A 185 -12.94 -3.88 -23.47
N GLU A 186 -13.84 -3.79 -24.45
CA GLU A 186 -15.07 -4.57 -24.48
C GLU A 186 -14.77 -6.07 -24.44
N GLY A 187 -13.77 -6.54 -25.20
CA GLY A 187 -13.30 -7.93 -25.16
C GLY A 187 -12.76 -8.34 -23.79
N ILE A 188 -12.00 -7.47 -23.12
CA ILE A 188 -11.54 -7.69 -21.73
C ILE A 188 -12.74 -7.85 -20.79
N LEU A 189 -13.72 -6.94 -20.85
CA LEU A 189 -14.91 -6.98 -20.00
C LEU A 189 -15.78 -8.21 -20.29
N LYS A 190 -15.87 -8.66 -21.55
CA LYS A 190 -16.54 -9.91 -21.94
C LYS A 190 -15.85 -11.15 -21.33
N ASP A 191 -14.52 -11.26 -21.43
CA ASP A 191 -13.77 -12.36 -20.78
C ASP A 191 -13.99 -12.38 -19.27
N ILE A 192 -14.04 -11.21 -18.63
CA ILE A 192 -14.36 -11.09 -17.20
C ILE A 192 -15.77 -11.59 -16.91
N ALA A 193 -16.76 -11.13 -17.68
CA ALA A 193 -18.16 -11.52 -17.52
C ALA A 193 -18.37 -13.03 -17.67
N GLU A 194 -17.70 -13.65 -18.65
CA GLU A 194 -17.73 -15.10 -18.87
C GLU A 194 -17.09 -15.85 -17.69
N ARG A 195 -15.94 -15.38 -17.20
CA ARG A 195 -15.26 -15.99 -16.04
C ARG A 195 -16.09 -15.87 -14.76
N ALA A 196 -16.72 -14.72 -14.53
CA ALA A 196 -17.54 -14.46 -13.35
C ALA A 196 -18.88 -15.20 -13.39
N GLY A 197 -19.48 -15.39 -14.57
CA GLY A 197 -20.73 -16.12 -14.76
C GLY A 197 -20.56 -17.65 -14.90
N GLY A 198 -19.36 -18.13 -15.20
CA GLY A 198 -19.06 -19.54 -15.39
C GLY A 198 -19.02 -20.37 -14.09
N LYS A 199 -18.82 -21.69 -14.25
CA LYS A 199 -18.60 -22.62 -13.11
C LYS A 199 -17.18 -22.53 -12.51
N GLY A 200 -16.32 -21.72 -13.12
CA GLY A 200 -14.96 -21.47 -12.64
C GLY A 200 -14.95 -20.55 -11.44
N SER A 201 -13.87 -20.58 -10.66
CA SER A 201 -13.67 -19.66 -9.54
C SER A 201 -13.13 -18.33 -10.05
N PHE A 202 -13.99 -17.32 -10.22
CA PHE A 202 -13.56 -15.95 -10.44
C PHE A 202 -12.94 -15.37 -9.15
N SER A 203 -11.72 -14.83 -9.25
CA SER A 203 -11.03 -14.19 -8.13
C SER A 203 -11.43 -12.73 -7.99
N TYR A 204 -12.63 -12.51 -7.45
CA TYR A 204 -13.03 -11.18 -7.02
C TYR A 204 -12.07 -10.63 -5.95
N SER A 205 -11.77 -9.34 -6.02
CA SER A 205 -10.99 -8.62 -5.00
C SER A 205 -11.52 -7.21 -4.79
N ARG A 206 -11.11 -6.58 -3.69
CA ARG A 206 -11.43 -5.17 -3.44
C ARG A 206 -10.89 -4.24 -4.53
N PHE A 207 -9.70 -4.52 -5.06
CA PHE A 207 -9.14 -3.72 -6.15
C PHE A 207 -10.00 -3.84 -7.42
N PHE A 208 -10.59 -5.00 -7.70
CA PHE A 208 -11.54 -5.14 -8.79
C PHE A 208 -12.75 -4.21 -8.61
N ALA A 209 -13.33 -4.12 -7.41
CA ALA A 209 -14.43 -3.18 -7.12
C ALA A 209 -14.01 -1.72 -7.32
N VAL A 210 -12.82 -1.34 -6.84
CA VAL A 210 -12.27 0.01 -7.07
C VAL A 210 -12.09 0.28 -8.56
N GLY A 211 -11.61 -0.69 -9.33
CA GLY A 211 -11.48 -0.59 -10.78
C GLY A 211 -12.82 -0.34 -11.47
N LEU A 212 -13.87 -1.07 -11.09
CA LEU A 212 -15.22 -0.84 -11.60
C LEU A 212 -15.73 0.57 -11.27
N PHE A 213 -15.54 1.00 -10.03
CA PHE A 213 -15.93 2.35 -9.62
C PHE A 213 -15.14 3.41 -10.39
N ARG A 214 -13.85 3.18 -10.65
CA ARG A 214 -13.01 4.08 -11.42
C ARG A 214 -13.48 4.21 -12.87
N LEU A 215 -13.93 3.12 -13.51
CA LEU A 215 -14.54 3.18 -14.84
C LEU A 215 -15.80 4.08 -14.84
N LEU A 216 -16.66 3.92 -13.84
CA LEU A 216 -17.89 4.72 -13.70
C LEU A 216 -17.58 6.20 -13.42
N GLU A 217 -16.60 6.48 -12.57
CA GLU A 217 -16.14 7.83 -12.25
C GLU A 217 -15.66 8.55 -13.52
N LEU A 218 -14.82 7.89 -14.33
CA LEU A 218 -14.28 8.46 -15.55
C LEU A 218 -15.32 8.67 -16.66
N ALA A 219 -16.37 7.86 -16.69
CA ALA A 219 -17.51 8.01 -17.59
C ALA A 219 -18.57 9.01 -17.06
N ASN A 220 -18.34 9.65 -15.90
CA ASN A 220 -19.33 10.48 -15.19
C ASN A 220 -20.69 9.76 -14.99
N ALA A 221 -20.65 8.47 -14.64
CA ALA A 221 -21.81 7.58 -14.56
C ALA A 221 -21.92 6.89 -13.19
N THR A 222 -21.73 7.65 -12.12
CA THR A 222 -21.66 7.13 -10.74
C THR A 222 -23.03 6.86 -10.12
N GLU A 223 -24.12 6.87 -10.88
CA GLU A 223 -25.45 6.59 -10.35
C GLU A 223 -25.57 5.12 -9.90
N PRO A 224 -26.24 4.83 -8.76
CA PRO A 224 -26.38 3.47 -8.24
C PRO A 224 -27.03 2.48 -9.22
N THR A 225 -27.88 2.98 -10.11
CA THR A 225 -28.58 2.19 -11.15
C THR A 225 -27.64 1.75 -12.26
N ILE A 226 -26.64 2.55 -12.61
CA ILE A 226 -25.63 2.20 -13.63
C ILE A 226 -24.66 1.17 -13.05
N LEU A 227 -24.22 1.35 -11.81
CA LEU A 227 -23.40 0.36 -11.11
C LEU A 227 -24.09 -1.01 -11.04
N GLU A 228 -25.39 -1.02 -10.77
CA GLU A 228 -26.18 -2.26 -10.74
C GLU A 228 -26.24 -2.96 -12.10
N LYS A 229 -26.49 -2.20 -13.17
CA LYS A 229 -26.48 -2.72 -14.55
C LYS A 229 -25.10 -3.24 -14.95
N LEU A 230 -24.03 -2.53 -14.61
CA LEU A 230 -22.66 -2.94 -14.88
C LEU A 230 -22.32 -4.24 -14.14
N CYS A 231 -22.65 -4.33 -12.85
CA CYS A 231 -22.45 -5.55 -12.07
C CYS A 231 -23.21 -6.74 -12.67
N ALA A 232 -24.45 -6.52 -13.11
CA ALA A 232 -25.25 -7.55 -13.76
C ALA A 232 -24.62 -8.00 -15.09
N ALA A 233 -24.18 -7.07 -15.94
CA ALA A 233 -23.52 -7.37 -17.21
C ALA A 233 -22.19 -8.13 -17.03
N LEU A 234 -21.47 -7.86 -15.94
CA LEU A 234 -20.23 -8.56 -15.58
C LEU A 234 -20.45 -9.85 -14.79
N ASN A 235 -21.69 -10.23 -14.45
CA ASN A 235 -21.99 -11.35 -13.57
C ASN A 235 -21.31 -11.28 -12.18
N VAL A 236 -21.13 -10.06 -11.64
CA VAL A 236 -20.50 -9.84 -10.32
C VAL A 236 -21.54 -9.46 -9.27
N ASN A 237 -21.33 -9.94 -8.04
CA ASN A 237 -22.25 -9.67 -6.94
C ASN A 237 -22.21 -8.20 -6.49
N LYS A 238 -23.25 -7.42 -6.80
CA LYS A 238 -23.37 -6.00 -6.43
C LYS A 238 -23.13 -5.74 -4.94
N ARG A 239 -23.71 -6.55 -4.05
CA ARG A 239 -23.54 -6.37 -2.58
C ARG A 239 -22.07 -6.47 -2.14
N SER A 240 -21.29 -7.32 -2.80
CA SER A 240 -19.85 -7.45 -2.52
C SER A 240 -19.10 -6.20 -2.98
N VAL A 241 -19.47 -5.66 -4.14
CA VAL A 241 -18.93 -4.39 -4.67
C VAL A 241 -19.26 -3.24 -3.73
N ASP A 242 -20.52 -3.04 -3.36
CA ASP A 242 -20.95 -1.97 -2.44
C ASP A 242 -20.18 -2.01 -1.11
N ARG A 243 -20.09 -3.19 -0.49
CA ARG A 243 -19.35 -3.40 0.76
C ARG A 243 -17.87 -3.04 0.62
N ASP A 244 -17.22 -3.45 -0.47
CA ASP A 244 -15.80 -3.20 -0.67
C ASP A 244 -15.50 -1.74 -1.05
N LEU A 245 -16.44 -1.04 -1.72
CA LEU A 245 -16.37 0.40 -1.95
C LEU A 245 -16.53 1.21 -0.66
N ASP A 246 -17.41 0.79 0.26
CA ASP A 246 -17.53 1.41 1.58
C ASP A 246 -16.23 1.27 2.39
N VAL A 247 -15.63 0.08 2.37
CA VAL A 247 -14.33 -0.17 3.02
C VAL A 247 -13.24 0.69 2.38
N TYR A 248 -13.23 0.83 1.06
CA TYR A 248 -12.28 1.67 0.35
C TYR A 248 -12.41 3.15 0.72
N ARG A 249 -13.63 3.69 0.75
CA ARG A 249 -13.91 5.06 1.18
C ARG A 249 -13.37 5.32 2.59
N ASN A 250 -13.62 4.37 3.50
CA ASN A 250 -13.14 4.47 4.87
C ASN A 250 -11.61 4.40 4.98
N LEU A 251 -10.93 3.64 4.11
CA LEU A 251 -9.46 3.62 4.03
C LEU A 251 -8.92 4.97 3.57
N LEU A 252 -9.46 5.54 2.49
CA LEU A 252 -9.04 6.84 1.97
C LEU A 252 -9.23 7.96 3.01
N SER A 253 -10.36 8.00 3.70
CA SER A 253 -10.60 9.02 4.75
C SER A 253 -9.53 8.98 5.85
N LYS A 254 -9.07 7.78 6.24
CA LYS A 254 -7.98 7.63 7.23
C LYS A 254 -6.64 8.11 6.67
N LEU A 255 -6.38 7.88 5.38
CA LEU A 255 -5.14 8.34 4.74
C LEU A 255 -5.10 9.85 4.61
N VAL A 256 -6.21 10.49 4.23
CA VAL A 256 -6.30 11.96 4.17
C VAL A 256 -6.01 12.57 5.53
N GLN A 257 -6.66 12.06 6.59
CA GLN A 257 -6.41 12.52 7.97
C GLN A 257 -4.94 12.31 8.39
N ALA A 258 -4.34 11.16 8.05
CA ALA A 258 -2.94 10.88 8.35
C ALA A 258 -1.98 11.82 7.60
N LYS A 259 -2.29 12.18 6.36
CA LYS A 259 -1.50 13.13 5.54
C LYS A 259 -1.56 14.54 6.10
N GLU A 260 -2.73 15.00 6.53
CA GLU A 260 -2.88 16.32 7.18
C GLU A 260 -2.02 16.42 8.44
N LEU A 261 -2.06 15.39 9.31
CA LEU A 261 -1.21 15.32 10.50
C LEU A 261 0.29 15.29 10.17
N LEU A 262 0.69 14.58 9.11
CA LEU A 262 2.08 14.51 8.64
C LEU A 262 2.55 15.86 8.11
N LYS A 263 1.71 16.54 7.32
CA LYS A 263 1.98 17.88 6.80
C LYS A 263 2.20 18.87 7.96
N GLU A 264 1.29 18.89 8.93
CA GLU A 264 1.46 19.73 10.12
C GLU A 264 2.71 19.38 10.93
N TYR A 265 3.08 18.10 11.01
CA TYR A 265 4.30 17.67 11.70
C TYR A 265 5.56 18.14 10.96
N VAL A 266 5.61 17.97 9.63
CA VAL A 266 6.73 18.40 8.79
C VAL A 266 6.88 19.91 8.82
N ASP A 267 5.77 20.66 8.76
CA ASP A 267 5.79 22.11 8.82
C ASP A 267 6.30 22.60 10.19
N ARG A 268 5.91 21.91 11.28
CA ARG A 268 6.45 22.16 12.63
C ARG A 268 7.95 21.87 12.73
N GLU A 269 8.42 20.75 12.20
CA GLU A 269 9.85 20.41 12.23
C GLU A 269 10.68 21.34 11.35
N LYS A 270 10.20 21.72 10.16
CA LYS A 270 10.85 22.75 9.34
C LYS A 270 10.96 24.06 10.09
N LYS A 271 9.90 24.50 10.77
CA LYS A 271 9.93 25.71 11.59
C LYS A 271 10.99 25.63 12.70
N LYS A 272 11.04 24.50 13.43
CA LYS A 272 12.07 24.28 14.48
C LYS A 272 13.49 24.21 13.92
N ILE A 273 13.68 23.74 12.70
CA ILE A 273 15.00 23.69 12.04
C ILE A 273 15.41 25.10 11.61
N VAL A 274 14.49 25.88 11.06
CA VAL A 274 14.72 27.29 10.71
C VAL A 274 15.02 28.11 11.96
N GLU A 275 14.21 27.99 13.02
CA GLU A 275 14.44 28.67 14.31
C GLU A 275 15.83 28.31 14.88
N ARG A 276 16.22 27.02 14.89
CA ARG A 276 17.56 26.59 15.32
C ARG A 276 18.68 27.11 14.42
N ALA A 277 18.47 27.20 13.11
CA ALA A 277 19.46 27.74 12.18
C ALA A 277 19.64 29.26 12.39
N GLU A 278 18.54 30.00 12.59
CA GLU A 278 18.57 31.42 12.91
C GLU A 278 19.22 31.70 14.27
N GLU A 279 18.94 30.88 15.29
CA GLU A 279 19.57 30.95 16.60
C GLU A 279 21.08 30.65 16.53
N ALA A 280 21.48 29.62 15.77
CA ALA A 280 22.88 29.29 15.54
C ALA A 280 23.61 30.42 14.79
N GLN A 281 22.94 31.05 13.82
CA GLN A 281 23.50 32.18 13.07
C GLN A 281 23.66 33.41 13.98
N LYS A 282 22.67 33.75 14.80
CA LYS A 282 22.75 34.82 15.82
C LYS A 282 23.85 34.53 16.86
N ALA A 283 23.98 33.29 17.32
CA ALA A 283 25.05 32.90 18.24
C ALA A 283 26.44 33.04 17.60
N SER A 284 26.60 32.63 16.33
CA SER A 284 27.86 32.78 15.60
C SER A 284 28.23 34.25 15.37
N GLU A 285 27.24 35.11 15.12
CA GLU A 285 27.44 36.55 14.91
C GLU A 285 27.78 37.28 16.21
N ALA A 286 27.15 36.89 17.33
CA ALA A 286 27.48 37.40 18.66
C ALA A 286 28.92 37.03 19.07
N VAL A 287 29.33 35.78 18.85
CA VAL A 287 30.71 35.33 19.12
C VAL A 287 31.73 36.12 18.29
N ARG A 288 31.44 36.37 17.00
CA ARG A 288 32.31 37.20 16.14
C ARG A 288 32.44 38.64 16.66
N LYS A 289 31.35 39.23 17.15
CA LYS A 289 31.36 40.59 17.70
C LYS A 289 32.19 40.69 18.98
N CYS A 290 32.05 39.75 19.91
CA CYS A 290 32.84 39.71 21.14
C CYS A 290 34.34 39.48 20.88
N LEU A 291 34.70 38.64 19.90
CA LEU A 291 36.11 38.44 19.50
C LEU A 291 36.72 39.68 18.81
N GLY A 292 35.93 40.41 18.02
CA GLY A 292 36.34 41.68 17.43
C GLY A 292 36.59 42.77 18.46
N GLU A 293 35.74 42.84 19.50
CA GLU A 293 35.90 43.77 20.61
C GLU A 293 37.13 43.43 21.48
N TYR A 294 37.39 42.14 21.75
CA TYR A 294 38.62 41.70 22.45
C TYR A 294 39.92 42.05 21.71
N SER A 295 39.91 41.96 20.37
CA SER A 295 41.06 42.35 19.55
C SER A 295 41.33 43.85 19.61
N MET A 296 40.30 44.69 19.73
CA MET A 296 40.47 46.14 19.85
C MET A 296 40.85 46.59 21.27
N GLN A 297 40.38 45.88 22.29
CA GLN A 297 40.77 46.11 23.69
C GLN A 297 42.25 45.76 23.94
N ALA A 298 42.73 44.62 23.40
CA ALA A 298 44.13 44.20 23.54
C ALA A 298 45.12 45.13 22.82
N THR A 299 44.70 45.78 21.72
CA THR A 299 45.52 46.81 21.05
C THR A 299 45.52 48.16 21.78
N ALA A 300 44.47 48.49 22.54
CA ALA A 300 44.42 49.72 23.33
C ALA A 300 45.31 49.65 24.58
N ASP A 301 45.39 48.49 25.24
CA ASP A 301 46.28 48.28 26.41
C ASP A 301 47.76 48.24 26.04
N PHE A 302 48.13 47.90 24.79
CA PHE A 302 49.52 47.95 24.33
C PHE A 302 50.01 49.38 23.99
N VAL A 303 49.10 50.33 23.77
CA VAL A 303 49.45 51.73 23.39
C VAL A 303 49.57 52.66 24.62
N LEU A 304 49.25 52.18 25.83
CA LEU A 304 49.31 52.93 27.08
C LEU A 304 50.53 52.62 27.98
N LEU A 305 51.54 51.92 27.47
CA LEU A 305 52.82 51.79 28.17
C LEU A 305 53.65 53.09 27.96
N PRO A 306 54.01 53.81 29.04
CA PRO A 306 54.76 55.05 28.91
C PRO A 306 56.16 54.78 28.33
N PRO A 307 56.72 55.69 27.50
CA PRO A 307 58.05 55.52 26.94
C PRO A 307 59.08 55.53 28.07
N ILE A 308 59.90 54.50 28.10
CA ILE A 308 61.07 54.38 28.99
C ILE A 308 62.02 55.53 28.64
N ALA A 309 62.22 56.43 29.60
CA ALA A 309 63.20 57.51 29.50
C ALA A 309 64.60 56.91 29.38
N ASN A 310 65.28 57.18 28.26
CA ASN A 310 66.71 56.95 28.12
C ASN A 310 67.45 58.16 28.70
N ASP A 311 68.20 57.92 29.78
CA ASP A 311 69.18 58.86 30.30
C ASP A 311 70.39 58.95 29.35
N PRO A 312 71.00 60.15 29.15
CA PRO A 312 72.09 60.34 28.21
C PRO A 312 73.47 60.20 28.85
N LEU A 313 74.44 59.74 28.04
CA LEU A 313 75.86 60.10 28.14
C LEU A 313 76.28 60.77 26.83
#